data_AF-A0A7X6UD86-F1
#
_entry.id   AF-A0A7X6UD86-F1
#
_cell.length_a   1.000
_cell.length_b   1.000
_cell.length_c   1.000
_cell.angle_alpha   90.00
_cell.angle_beta   90.00
_cell.angle_gamma   90.00
#
_symmetry.space_group_name_H-M   'P 1'
#
loop_
_entity.id
_entity.type
_entity.pdbx_description
1 polymer ?
#
loop_
_entity_poly.entity_id
_entity_poly.type
_entity_poly.pdbx_seq_one_letter_code
_entity_poly.pdbx_strand_id
1 'polypeptide(L)' 'MVKIAGYSAWLVLLYLIPIVNIIFAIFVALRLGERFEMGAFFSLLWLWLFPIIGFFVLGFGQARYQPR' A
#
# COMPACT_ATOMS: atom_id res chain seq x y z
N MET A 1 3.02 2.10 -7.23
CA MET A 1 2.37 1.94 -5.91
C MET A 1 1.46 3.11 -5.57
N VAL A 2 1.97 4.35 -5.46
CA VAL A 2 1.14 5.53 -5.13
C VAL A 2 -0.05 5.72 -6.09
N LYS A 3 0.18 5.64 -7.41
CA LYS A 3 -0.91 5.70 -8.41
C LYS A 3 -1.88 4.51 -8.35
N ILE A 4 -1.40 3.33 -7.97
CA ILE A 4 -2.21 2.09 -7.85
C ILE A 4 -3.10 2.15 -6.61
N ALA A 5 -2.60 2.78 -5.53
CA ALA A 5 -3.38 3.13 -4.35
C ALA A 5 -4.40 4.25 -4.63
N GLY A 6 -4.46 4.82 -5.85
CA GLY A 6 -5.40 5.90 -6.20
C GLY A 6 -4.93 7.30 -5.76
N TYR A 7 -3.65 7.44 -5.41
CA TYR A 7 -3.04 8.72 -5.07
C TYR A 7 -2.39 9.38 -6.30
N SER A 8 -2.36 10.71 -6.31
CA SER A 8 -1.62 11.50 -7.29
C SER A 8 -0.14 11.10 -7.33
N ALA A 9 0.45 11.01 -8.53
CA ALA A 9 1.87 10.71 -8.70
C ALA A 9 2.79 11.74 -7.99
N TRP A 10 2.31 12.98 -7.82
CA TRP A 10 3.04 14.02 -7.09
C TRP A 10 3.28 13.69 -5.61
N LEU A 11 2.45 12.83 -5.03
CA LEU A 11 2.58 12.42 -3.63
C LEU A 11 3.81 11.52 -3.39
N VAL A 12 4.49 11.05 -4.44
CA VAL A 12 5.82 10.44 -4.31
C VAL A 12 6.83 11.42 -3.69
N LEU A 13 6.68 12.72 -3.94
CA LEU A 13 7.60 13.73 -3.38
C LEU A 13 7.57 13.77 -1.85
N LEU A 14 6.46 13.36 -1.23
CA LEU A 14 6.35 13.29 0.23
C LEU A 14 7.29 12.24 0.84
N TYR A 15 7.74 11.26 0.06
CA TYR A 15 8.74 10.28 0.50
C TYR A 15 10.15 10.88 0.70
N LEU A 16 10.43 12.08 0.17
CA LEU A 16 11.70 12.79 0.41
C LEU A 16 11.82 13.32 1.86
N ILE A 17 10.70 13.53 2.55
CA ILE A 17 10.68 14.05 3.91
C ILE A 17 10.63 12.85 4.88
N PRO A 18 11.64 12.61 5.74
CA PRO A 18 11.79 11.36 6.49
C PRO A 18 10.60 11.01 7.39
N ILE A 19 10.07 11.98 8.13
CA ILE A 19 8.94 11.77 9.05
C ILE A 19 7.65 11.52 8.28
N VAL A 20 7.44 12.29 7.21
CA VAL A 20 6.24 12.17 6.36
C VAL A 20 6.26 10.87 5.59
N ASN A 21 7.43 10.38 5.18
CA ASN A 21 7.60 9.11 4.48
C ASN A 21 6.99 7.95 5.26
N ILE A 22 7.27 7.82 6.55
CA ILE A 22 6.74 6.74 7.38
C ILE A 22 5.21 6.79 7.45
N ILE A 23 4.66 7.96 7.75
CA ILE A 23 3.20 8.16 7.84
C ILE A 23 2.53 7.89 6.49
N PHE A 24 3.11 8.43 5.42
CA PHE A 24 2.59 8.29 4.07
C PHE A 24 2.66 6.85 3.56
N ALA A 25 3.72 6.11 3.91
CA ALA A 25 3.85 4.69 3.61
C ALA A 25 2.74 3.86 4.27
N ILE A 26 2.35 4.20 5.51
CA ILE A 26 1.21 3.55 6.19
C ILE A 26 -0.09 3.82 5.43
N PHE A 27 -0.37 5.08 5.07
CA PHE A 27 -1.58 5.42 4.30
C PHE A 27 -1.62 4.71 2.95
N VAL A 28 -0.50 4.66 2.22
CA VAL A 28 -0.40 3.97 0.93
C VAL A 28 -0.63 2.47 1.11
N ALA A 29 -0.08 1.85 2.15
CA ALA A 29 -0.29 0.44 2.44
C ALA A 29 -1.75 0.13 2.77
N LEU A 30 -2.38 0.90 3.66
CA LEU A 30 -3.79 0.76 4.03
C LEU A 30 -4.69 0.85 2.80
N ARG A 31 -4.50 1.91 2.01
CA ARG A 31 -5.26 2.14 0.79
C ARG A 31 -5.02 1.05 -0.25
N LEU A 32 -3.81 0.50 -0.33
CA LEU A 32 -3.53 -0.60 -1.22
C LEU A 32 -4.31 -1.85 -0.81
N GLY A 33 -4.28 -2.27 0.47
CA GLY A 33 -5.07 -3.43 0.87
C GLY A 33 -6.59 -3.22 0.79
N GLU A 34 -7.10 -1.99 0.99
CA GLU A 34 -8.50 -1.67 0.67
C GLU A 34 -8.86 -1.99 -0.80
N ARG A 35 -7.94 -1.70 -1.73
CA ARG A 35 -8.12 -1.97 -3.17
C ARG A 35 -8.06 -3.46 -3.52
N PHE A 36 -7.46 -4.28 -2.66
CA PHE A 36 -7.35 -5.72 -2.83
C PHE A 36 -8.29 -6.50 -1.89
N GLU A 37 -9.21 -5.81 -1.19
CA GLU A 37 -10.14 -6.36 -0.20
C GLU A 37 -9.46 -7.15 0.93
N MET A 38 -8.17 -6.88 1.18
CA MET A 38 -7.42 -7.47 2.28
C MET A 38 -7.38 -6.43 3.40
N GLY A 39 -8.13 -6.66 4.48
CA GLY A 39 -8.42 -5.66 5.51
C GLY A 39 -7.19 -4.95 6.13
N ALA A 40 -7.43 -3.87 6.88
CA ALA A 40 -6.39 -2.95 7.37
C ALA A 40 -5.23 -3.62 8.13
N PHE A 41 -5.50 -4.70 8.88
CA PHE A 41 -4.46 -5.47 9.57
C PHE A 41 -3.48 -6.12 8.59
N PHE A 42 -3.99 -6.70 7.50
CA PHE A 42 -3.15 -7.30 6.47
C PHE A 42 -2.27 -6.23 5.81
N SER A 43 -2.86 -5.08 5.46
CA SER A 43 -2.13 -3.97 4.88
C SER A 43 -0.98 -3.47 5.75
N LEU A 44 -1.21 -3.30 7.04
CA LEU A 44 -0.21 -2.73 7.94
C LEU A 44 0.94 -3.71 8.23
N LEU A 45 0.62 -4.99 8.50
CA LEU A 45 1.62 -6.00 8.81
C LEU A 45 2.35 -6.51 7.57
N TRP A 46 1.63 -6.82 6.50
CA TRP A 46 2.22 -7.46 5.33
C TRP A 46 2.67 -6.47 4.26
N LEU A 47 1.98 -5.34 4.06
CA LEU A 47 2.38 -4.39 3.01
C LEU A 47 3.31 -3.28 3.51
N TRP A 48 3.23 -2.91 4.79
CA TRP A 48 4.09 -1.88 5.36
C TRP A 48 5.27 -2.45 6.17
N LEU A 49 5.03 -3.39 7.08
CA LEU A 49 6.09 -3.96 7.94
C LEU A 49 6.91 -5.07 7.23
N PHE A 50 6.27 -5.93 6.44
CA PHE A 50 6.93 -6.99 5.67
C PHE A 50 6.65 -6.92 4.16
N PRO A 51 6.97 -5.78 3.50
CA PRO A 51 6.51 -5.47 2.14
C PRO A 51 6.86 -6.54 1.12
N ILE A 52 8.05 -7.16 1.23
CA ILE A 52 8.50 -8.23 0.32
C ILE A 52 7.45 -9.34 0.27
N ILE A 53 7.04 -9.87 1.42
CA ILE A 53 6.08 -10.98 1.50
C ILE A 53 4.69 -10.50 1.09
N GLY A 54 4.25 -9.33 1.57
CA GLY A 54 2.92 -8.82 1.25
C GLY A 54 2.69 -8.60 -0.24
N PHE A 55 3.70 -8.12 -0.98
CA PHE A 55 3.59 -7.98 -2.43
C PHE A 55 3.54 -9.34 -3.16
N PHE A 56 4.23 -10.37 -2.67
CA PHE A 56 4.09 -11.73 -3.21
C PHE A 56 2.67 -12.28 -2.99
N VAL A 57 2.10 -12.07 -1.81
CA VAL A 57 0.72 -12.49 -1.51
C VAL A 57 -0.29 -11.75 -2.39
N LEU A 58 -0.09 -10.46 -2.65
CA LEU A 58 -0.95 -9.71 -3.59
C LEU A 58 -0.76 -10.11 -5.05
N GLY A 59 0.48 -10.41 -5.47
CA GLY A 59 0.80 -10.70 -6.86
C GLY A 59 0.50 -12.13 -7.30
N PHE A 60 0.64 -13.10 -6.40
CA PHE A 60 0.44 -14.53 -6.67
C PHE A 60 -0.75 -15.13 -5.92
N GLY A 61 -1.33 -14.40 -4.97
CA GLY A 61 -2.55 -14.82 -4.28
C GLY A 61 -3.81 -14.60 -5.12
N GLN A 62 -4.95 -15.03 -4.60
CA GLN A 62 -6.25 -14.88 -5.25
C GLN A 62 -6.87 -13.48 -5.10
N ALA A 63 -6.12 -12.52 -4.56
CA ALA A 63 -6.59 -11.15 -4.34
C ALA A 63 -6.91 -10.49 -5.68
N ARG A 64 -8.14 -10.00 -5.84
CA ARG A 64 -8.55 -9.25 -7.04
C ARG A 64 -8.43 -7.76 -6.79
N TYR A 65 -7.78 -7.08 -7.71
CA TYR A 65 -7.76 -5.62 -7.71
C TYR A 65 -9.15 -5.10 -8.05
N GLN A 66 -9.78 -4.39 -7.11
CA GLN A 66 -11.08 -3.77 -7.31
C GLN A 66 -10.92 -2.24 -7.28
N PRO A 67 -10.86 -1.58 -8.45
CA PRO A 67 -10.87 -0.13 -8.52
C PRO A 67 -12.28 0.37 -8.17
N ARG A 68 -12.53 0.65 -6.89
CA ARG A 68 -13.65 1.49 -6.46
C ARG A 68 -13.46 2.95 -6.87
#